data_AF-A0A2W6DC86-F1
#
_entry.id   AF-A0A2W6DC86-F1
#
_cell.length_a   1.000
_cell.length_b   1.000
_cell.length_c   1.000
_cell.angle_alpha   90.00
_cell.angle_beta   90.00
_cell.angle_gamma   90.00
#
_symmetry.space_group_name_H-M   'P 1'
#
loop_
_entity.id
_entity.type
_entity.pdbx_description
1 polymer ?
#
loop_
_entity_poly.entity_id
_entity_poly.type
_entity_poly.pdbx_seq_one_letter_code
_entity_poly.pdbx_strand_id
1 'polypeptide(L)' 'MTPGSPQQGPGTHLMPFIFDLTAHEIRRMTAVLDAMPDWDPAAVLAAEVEAHSMLYSGLNTEQRSVYDLLCEEGVLDAGP' A
#
# COMPACT_ATOMS: atom_id res chain seq x y z
N MET A 1 -25.01 -5.69 -60.26
CA MET A 1 -24.37 -6.22 -59.03
C MET A 1 -24.20 -5.05 -58.09
N THR A 2 -25.08 -4.93 -57.10
CA THR A 2 -25.03 -3.87 -56.08
C THR A 2 -24.30 -4.46 -54.86
N PRO A 3 -23.30 -3.78 -54.26
CA PRO A 3 -22.62 -4.32 -53.09
C PRO A 3 -23.61 -4.39 -51.94
N GLY A 4 -23.73 -5.56 -51.30
CA GLY A 4 -24.56 -5.75 -50.12
C GLY A 4 -24.11 -4.82 -49.00
N SER A 5 -25.04 -4.05 -48.45
CA SER A 5 -24.79 -3.26 -47.24
C SER A 5 -24.38 -4.19 -46.09
N PRO A 6 -23.39 -3.80 -45.26
CA PRO A 6 -22.98 -4.63 -44.14
C PRO A 6 -24.16 -4.83 -43.19
N GLN A 7 -24.56 -6.08 -43.01
CA GLN A 7 -25.59 -6.46 -42.05
C GLN A 7 -25.06 -6.15 -40.65
N GLN A 8 -25.61 -5.11 -40.01
CA GLN A 8 -25.33 -4.85 -38.61
C GLN A 8 -25.97 -5.97 -37.79
N GLY A 9 -25.13 -6.89 -37.29
CA GLY A 9 -25.55 -7.85 -36.26
C GLY A 9 -26.08 -7.11 -35.03
N PRO A 10 -26.82 -7.77 -34.13
CA PRO A 10 -27.35 -7.14 -32.92
C PRO A 10 -26.19 -6.45 -32.21
N GLY A 11 -26.21 -5.11 -32.22
CA GLY A 11 -25.13 -4.32 -31.66
C GLY A 11 -25.04 -4.64 -30.18
N THR A 12 -23.95 -5.29 -29.76
CA THR A 12 -23.65 -5.50 -28.36
C THR A 12 -23.63 -4.12 -27.69
N HIS A 13 -24.69 -3.80 -26.97
CA HIS A 13 -24.78 -2.55 -26.23
C HIS A 13 -23.91 -2.69 -24.99
N LEU A 14 -22.67 -2.23 -25.08
CA LEU A 14 -21.74 -2.19 -23.96
C LEU A 14 -22.19 -1.09 -22.99
N MET A 15 -22.68 -1.50 -21.82
CA MET A 15 -23.00 -0.58 -20.73
C MET A 15 -21.72 -0.24 -19.97
N PRO A 16 -21.38 1.04 -19.76
CA PRO A 16 -20.19 1.41 -19.00
C PRO A 16 -20.34 0.98 -17.53
N PHE A 17 -19.40 0.16 -17.07
CA PHE A 17 -19.26 -0.16 -15.65
C PHE A 17 -18.27 0.82 -15.02
N ILE A 18 -18.78 1.71 -14.18
CA ILE A 18 -17.97 2.68 -13.44
C ILE A 18 -17.98 2.26 -11.98
N PHE A 19 -16.79 2.06 -11.42
CA PHE A 19 -16.62 1.64 -10.03
C PHE A 19 -15.66 2.57 -9.31
N ASP A 20 -16.13 3.14 -8.20
CA ASP A 20 -15.28 3.96 -7.34
C ASP A 20 -14.46 3.06 -6.40
N LEU A 21 -13.21 2.83 -6.78
CA LEU A 21 -12.26 2.06 -5.97
C LEU A 21 -11.94 2.76 -4.64
N THR A 22 -11.99 4.09 -4.58
CA THR A 22 -11.71 4.84 -3.35
C THR A 22 -12.79 4.59 -2.31
N ALA A 23 -14.05 4.71 -2.70
CA ALA A 23 -15.18 4.43 -1.82
C ALA A 23 -15.21 2.96 -1.38
N HIS A 24 -14.82 2.03 -2.27
CA HIS A 24 -14.71 0.62 -1.93
C HIS A 24 -13.57 0.35 -0.93
N GLU A 25 -12.41 0.97 -1.13
CA GLU A 25 -11.26 0.80 -0.26
C GLU A 25 -11.51 1.35 1.14
N ILE A 26 -12.14 2.52 1.24
CA ILE A 26 -12.56 3.07 2.55
C ILE A 26 -13.46 2.06 3.26
N ARG A 27 -14.44 1.47 2.57
CA ARG A 27 -15.34 0.47 3.16
C ARG A 27 -14.58 -0.79 3.62
N ARG A 28 -13.61 -1.25 2.84
CA ARG A 28 -12.75 -2.38 3.20
C ARG A 28 -11.92 -2.07 4.45
N MET A 29 -11.27 -0.90 4.49
CA MET A 29 -10.48 -0.45 5.63
C MET A 29 -11.33 -0.33 6.91
N THR A 30 -12.53 0.25 6.82
CA THR A 30 -13.46 0.32 7.96
C THR A 30 -13.83 -1.08 8.46
N ALA A 31 -14.18 -2.01 7.57
CA ALA A 31 -14.50 -3.39 7.97
C ALA A 31 -13.32 -4.12 8.65
N VAL A 32 -12.09 -3.83 8.23
CA VAL A 32 -10.88 -4.37 8.89
C VAL A 32 -10.70 -3.79 10.29
N LEU A 33 -10.88 -2.47 10.44
CA LEU A 33 -10.79 -1.81 11.75
C LEU A 33 -11.88 -2.32 12.71
N ASP A 34 -13.11 -2.47 12.23
CA ASP A 34 -14.23 -3.01 13.02
C ASP A 34 -13.97 -4.45 13.48
N ALA A 35 -13.25 -5.25 12.69
CA ALA A 35 -12.89 -6.62 13.03
C ALA A 35 -11.75 -6.71 14.07
N MET A 36 -11.08 -5.59 14.36
CA MET A 36 -9.93 -5.53 15.27
C MET A 36 -10.15 -4.46 16.36
N PRO A 37 -11.15 -4.62 17.24
CA PRO A 37 -11.57 -3.59 18.19
C PRO A 37 -10.51 -3.19 19.23
N ASP A 38 -9.55 -4.09 19.50
CA ASP A 38 -8.46 -3.84 20.46
C ASP A 38 -7.19 -3.30 19.77
N TRP A 39 -7.22 -3.09 18.46
CA TRP A 39 -6.08 -2.58 17.72
C TRP A 39 -6.10 -1.05 17.70
N ASP A 40 -5.05 -0.45 18.26
CA ASP A 40 -4.74 0.97 18.12
C ASP A 40 -3.59 1.14 17.11
N PRO A 41 -3.87 1.52 15.84
CA PRO A 41 -2.85 1.66 14.81
C PRO A 41 -1.80 2.73 15.15
N ALA A 42 -2.19 3.78 15.89
CA ALA A 42 -1.27 4.83 16.27
C ALA A 42 -0.30 4.34 17.36
N ALA A 43 -0.80 3.59 18.34
CA ALA A 43 0.05 2.96 19.36
C ALA A 43 1.00 1.92 18.75
N VAL A 44 0.53 1.11 17.79
CA VAL A 44 1.39 0.14 17.09
C VAL A 44 2.49 0.85 16.30
N LEU A 45 2.15 1.90 15.54
CA LEU A 45 3.16 2.67 14.80
C LEU A 45 4.19 3.32 15.74
N ALA A 46 3.75 3.88 16.88
CA ALA A 46 4.67 4.42 17.88
C ALA A 46 5.61 3.36 18.45
N ALA A 47 5.10 2.16 18.73
CA ALA A 47 5.89 1.03 19.22
C ALA A 47 6.89 0.53 18.15
N GLU A 48 6.53 0.55 16.87
CA GLU A 48 7.44 0.22 15.77
C GLU A 48 8.62 1.20 15.69
N VAL A 49 8.36 2.50 15.86
CA VAL A 49 9.41 3.53 15.89
C VAL A 49 10.34 3.34 17.09
N GLU A 50 9.78 3.06 18.27
CA GLU A 50 10.58 2.78 19.47
C GLU A 50 11.44 1.52 19.27
N ALA A 51 10.86 0.45 18.72
CA ALA A 51 11.57 -0.78 18.42
C ALA A 51 12.71 -0.57 17.40
N HIS A 52 12.50 0.25 16.37
CA HIS A 52 13.55 0.61 15.41
C HIS A 52 14.71 1.33 16.09
N SER A 53 14.42 2.31 16.96
CA SER A 53 15.44 3.01 17.74
C SER A 53 16.22 2.05 18.65
N MET A 54 15.52 1.12 19.31
CA MET A 54 16.15 0.10 20.15
C MET A 54 17.03 -0.87 19.35
N LEU A 55 16.57 -1.31 18.18
CA LEU A 55 17.28 -2.28 17.34
C LEU A 55 18.67 -1.78 16.93
N TYR A 56 18.78 -0.49 16.64
CA TYR A 56 20.03 0.16 16.25
C TYR A 56 20.67 0.95 17.41
N SER A 57 20.19 0.75 18.63
CA SER A 57 20.82 1.31 19.83
C SER A 57 22.12 0.56 20.16
N GLY A 58 23.10 1.29 20.71
CA GLY A 58 24.32 0.69 21.24
C GLY A 58 25.28 0.09 20.20
N LEU A 59 25.15 0.46 18.93
CA LEU A 59 26.08 0.02 17.90
C LEU A 59 27.48 0.53 18.18
N ASN A 60 28.46 -0.35 18.00
CA ASN A 60 29.86 0.05 18.01
C ASN A 60 30.22 0.81 16.72
N THR A 61 31.44 1.35 16.66
CA THR A 61 31.89 2.19 15.54
C THR A 61 31.81 1.49 14.17
N GLU A 62 32.19 0.21 14.10
CA GLU A 62 32.14 -0.55 12.84
C GLU A 62 30.69 -0.81 12.41
N GLN A 63 29.85 -1.23 13.35
CA GLN A 63 28.42 -1.45 13.11
C GLN A 63 27.69 -0.17 12.70
N ARG A 64 28.05 0.97 13.29
CA ARG A 64 27.51 2.28 12.91
C ARG A 64 27.89 2.64 11.48
N SER A 65 29.15 2.47 11.11
CA SER A 65 29.60 2.75 9.73
C SER A 65 28.87 1.88 8.70
N VAL A 66 28.60 0.61 9.02
CA VAL A 66 27.82 -0.27 8.14
C VAL A 66 26.36 0.17 8.07
N TYR A 67 25.74 0.51 9.20
CA TYR A 67 24.36 1.02 9.19
C TYR A 67 24.24 2.28 8.34
N ASP A 68 25.16 3.23 8.49
CA ASP A 68 25.11 4.50 7.78
C ASP A 68 25.24 4.26 6.26
N LEU A 69 26.17 3.39 5.83
CA LEU A 69 26.28 2.96 4.42
C LEU A 69 24.98 2.33 3.90
N LEU A 70 24.37 1.44 4.68
CA LEU A 70 23.13 0.77 4.27
C LEU A 70 21.95 1.75 4.17
N CYS A 71 21.93 2.81 4.98
CA CYS A 71 20.94 3.88 4.85
C CYS A 71 21.18 4.75 3.62
N GLU A 72 22.44 5.11 3.35
CA GLU A 72 22.83 5.89 2.16
C GLU A 72 22.46 5.17 0.86
N GLU A 73 22.65 3.84 0.81
CA GLU A 73 22.29 3.00 -0.34
C GLU A 73 20.79 2.65 -0.39
N GLY A 74 19.99 3.12 0.58
CA GLY A 74 18.55 2.87 0.65
C GLY A 74 18.16 1.42 0.94
N VAL A 75 19.10 0.61 1.44
CA VAL A 75 18.86 -0.77 1.87
C VAL A 75 18.13 -0.79 3.22
N LEU A 76 18.52 0.12 4.11
CA LEU A 76 17.84 0.37 5.38
C LEU A 76 17.17 1.74 5.36
N ASP A 77 16.07 1.85 6.09
CA ASP A 77 15.50 3.14 6.45
C ASP A 77 16.29 3.72 7.62
N ALA A 78 16.64 5.01 7.54
CA ALA A 78 17.27 5.74 8.63
C ALA A 78 16.34 5.86 9.86
N GLY A 79 15.06 5.54 9.69
CA GLY A 79 14.01 5.76 10.67
C GLY A 79 13.40 7.16 10.53
N PRO A 80 12.27 7.41 11.21
CA PRO A 80 11.65 8.73 11.27
C PRO A 80 12.46 9.74 12.09
#